data_AF-A0A2J8RUR1-F1
#
_entry.id   AF-A0A2J8RUR1-F1
#
_cell.length_a   1.000
_cell.length_b   1.000
_cell.length_c   1.000
_cell.angle_alpha   90.00
_cell.angle_beta   90.00
_cell.angle_gamma   90.00
#
_symmetry.space_group_name_H-M   'P 1'
#
loop_
_entity.id
_entity.type
_entity.pdbx_description
1 polymer ?
#
loop_
_entity_poly.entity_id
_entity_poly.type
_entity_poly.pdbx_seq_one_letter_code
_entity_poly.pdbx_strand_id
1 'polypeptide(L)'
;MGQPLLLPLLLLLLPLAFLQPGGSAGSGPSLPYGVTQPKHLSAPMGGYVEIPFSFYHPSELATASNMKISWRRGHFHGQFFYRTRPPSIHKDYANRLFLNWTEGQKSGFLRISNLQKEDQSVYFCRV
;
A
#
# COMPACT_ATOMS: atom_id res chain seq x y z
N MET A 1 -19.96 -57.20 4.93
CA MET A 1 -19.48 -56.62 3.66
C MET A 1 -20.35 -55.39 3.41
N GLY A 2 -20.05 -54.18 3.84
CA GLY A 2 -18.75 -53.55 4.08
C GLY A 2 -18.68 -52.31 3.20
N GLN A 3 -18.89 -51.15 3.83
CA GLN A 3 -18.48 -49.79 3.43
C GLN A 3 -19.40 -48.90 2.58
N PRO A 4 -19.35 -47.57 2.87
CA PRO A 4 -20.49 -46.68 2.82
C PRO A 4 -20.35 -45.59 1.74
N LEU A 5 -21.46 -44.91 1.47
CA LEU A 5 -21.52 -43.66 0.72
C LEU A 5 -20.79 -42.56 1.50
N LEU A 6 -19.53 -42.32 1.13
CA LEU A 6 -18.80 -41.12 1.47
C LEU A 6 -18.23 -40.55 0.19
N LEU A 7 -18.28 -39.22 0.10
CA LEU A 7 -17.72 -38.32 -0.92
C LEU A 7 -18.72 -37.89 -2.00
N PRO A 8 -19.03 -36.58 -2.08
CA PRO A 8 -17.97 -35.59 -2.14
C PRO A 8 -18.14 -34.46 -1.12
N LEU A 9 -17.71 -34.68 0.12
CA LEU A 9 -17.23 -33.61 1.00
C LEU A 9 -15.73 -33.37 0.73
N LEU A 10 -15.35 -33.28 -0.54
CA LEU A 10 -13.97 -33.07 -0.99
C LEU A 10 -13.81 -31.76 -1.79
N LEU A 11 -14.64 -30.77 -1.49
CA LEU A 11 -14.53 -29.41 -2.06
C LEU A 11 -14.02 -28.37 -1.04
N LEU A 12 -13.64 -28.80 0.17
CA LEU A 12 -13.27 -27.92 1.29
C LEU A 12 -11.77 -27.85 1.60
N LEU A 13 -10.92 -28.41 0.75
CA LEU A 13 -9.46 -28.40 0.93
C LEU A 13 -8.72 -27.86 -0.30
N LEU A 14 -9.20 -26.74 -0.87
CA LEU A 14 -8.33 -25.91 -1.69
C LEU A 14 -7.47 -25.07 -0.73
N PRO A 15 -6.15 -25.31 -0.60
CA PRO A 15 -5.30 -24.34 0.05
C PRO A 15 -5.38 -23.05 -0.76
N LEU A 16 -5.80 -21.99 -0.08
CA LEU A 16 -5.73 -20.63 -0.58
C LEU A 16 -4.26 -20.34 -0.89
N ALA A 17 -3.85 -20.58 -2.12
CA ALA A 17 -2.54 -20.25 -2.61
C ALA A 17 -2.47 -18.72 -2.62
N PHE A 18 -2.00 -18.14 -1.51
CA PHE A 18 -1.55 -16.78 -1.49
C PHE A 18 -0.47 -16.66 -2.56
N LEU A 19 -0.78 -15.95 -3.65
CA LEU A 19 0.19 -15.53 -4.65
C LEU A 19 1.27 -14.76 -3.92
N GLN A 20 2.41 -15.41 -3.65
CA GLN A 20 3.61 -14.72 -3.22
C GLN A 20 3.95 -13.70 -4.32
N PRO A 21 4.17 -12.42 -3.99
CA PRO A 21 4.62 -11.46 -4.99
C PRO A 21 6.00 -11.90 -5.48
N GLY A 22 6.04 -12.45 -6.69
CA GLY A 22 7.27 -12.75 -7.40
C GLY A 22 8.08 -11.45 -7.52
N GLY A 23 9.21 -11.42 -6.81
CA GLY A 23 10.16 -10.32 -6.85
C GLY A 23 10.74 -10.17 -8.24
N SER A 24 10.26 -9.18 -8.98
CA SER A 24 10.93 -8.72 -10.20
C SER A 24 12.08 -7.81 -9.75
N ALA A 25 13.27 -8.40 -9.68
CA ALA A 25 14.54 -7.70 -9.48
C ALA A 25 14.81 -6.84 -10.72
N GLY A 26 14.45 -5.56 -10.66
CA GLY A 26 14.87 -4.57 -11.64
C GLY A 26 16.35 -4.23 -11.41
N SER A 27 17.20 -4.58 -12.37
CA SER A 27 18.60 -4.19 -12.45
C SER A 27 18.71 -2.70 -12.81
N GLY A 28 19.16 -1.91 -11.86
CA GLY A 28 19.61 -0.53 -11.98
C GLY A 28 20.47 -0.21 -10.75
N PRO A 29 21.33 0.82 -10.76
CA PRO A 29 22.07 1.19 -9.55
C PRO A 29 21.06 1.40 -8.43
N SER A 30 21.18 0.62 -7.35
CA SER A 30 20.30 0.76 -6.20
C SER A 30 20.51 2.16 -5.67
N LEU A 31 19.53 3.05 -5.92
CA LEU A 31 19.59 4.40 -5.42
C LEU A 31 19.84 4.32 -3.91
N PRO A 32 20.70 5.18 -3.35
CA PRO A 32 21.05 5.10 -1.93
C PRO A 32 19.84 5.32 -1.00
N TYR A 33 18.74 5.84 -1.56
CA TYR A 33 17.45 6.02 -0.91
C TYR A 33 16.30 5.64 -1.85
N GLY A 34 15.14 5.33 -1.27
CA GLY A 34 13.96 5.02 -2.06
C GLY A 34 12.74 4.70 -1.21
N VAL A 35 11.60 4.59 -1.89
CA VAL A 35 10.33 4.14 -1.32
C VAL A 35 9.92 2.86 -2.03
N THR A 36 9.56 1.85 -1.24
CA THR A 36 9.05 0.56 -1.71
C THR A 36 7.54 0.52 -1.50
N GLN A 37 6.80 0.18 -2.55
CA GLN A 37 5.35 0.01 -2.55
C GLN A 37 4.98 -1.26 -3.33
N PRO A 38 3.85 -1.91 -3.02
CA PRO A 38 3.34 -3.02 -3.83
C PRO A 38 2.98 -2.53 -5.24
N LYS A 39 3.27 -3.36 -6.25
CA LYS A 39 2.97 -3.03 -7.66
C LYS A 39 1.47 -3.04 -7.97
N HIS A 40 0.71 -3.92 -7.31
CA HIS A 40 -0.71 -4.10 -7.51
C HIS A 40 -1.40 -4.34 -6.18
N LEU A 41 -2.60 -3.77 -6.04
CA LEU A 41 -3.52 -3.98 -4.93
C LEU A 41 -4.93 -4.04 -5.50
N SER A 42 -5.81 -4.78 -4.84
CA SER A 42 -7.23 -4.90 -5.20
C SER A 42 -8.07 -4.85 -3.94
N ALA A 43 -9.20 -4.16 -4.01
CA ALA A 43 -10.17 -4.05 -2.93
C ALA A 43 -11.57 -3.85 -3.52
N PRO A 44 -12.64 -4.26 -2.79
CA PRO A 44 -14.00 -4.09 -3.28
C PRO A 44 -14.45 -2.63 -3.25
N MET A 45 -15.34 -2.27 -4.18
CA MET A 45 -16.05 -0.98 -4.19
C MET A 45 -16.78 -0.77 -2.86
N GLY A 46 -16.72 0.45 -2.31
CA GLY A 46 -17.26 0.78 -0.99
C GLY A 46 -16.46 0.24 0.19
N GLY A 47 -15.49 -0.65 -0.05
CA GLY A 47 -14.58 -1.18 0.97
C GLY A 47 -13.42 -0.24 1.28
N TYR A 48 -12.29 -0.82 1.70
CA TYR A 48 -11.04 -0.08 1.92
C TYR A 48 -9.85 -0.80 1.31
N VAL A 49 -8.79 -0.06 1.04
CA VAL A 49 -7.48 -0.60 0.70
C VAL A 49 -6.44 0.01 1.63
N GLU A 50 -5.45 -0.78 2.01
CA GLU A 50 -4.24 -0.31 2.68
C GLU A 50 -3.10 -0.36 1.67
N ILE A 51 -2.47 0.78 1.42
CA ILE A 51 -1.31 0.89 0.55
C ILE A 51 -0.08 0.91 1.44
N PRO A 52 0.58 -0.24 1.69
CA PRO A 52 1.78 -0.27 2.48
C PRO A 52 2.92 0.43 1.75
N PHE A 53 3.77 1.09 2.52
CA PHE A 53 5.02 1.64 2.05
C PHE A 53 6.13 1.37 3.08
N SER A 54 7.34 1.25 2.57
CA SER A 54 8.56 1.37 3.37
C SER A 54 9.55 2.24 2.64
N PHE A 55 10.54 2.77 3.34
CA PHE A 55 11.56 3.59 2.72
C PHE A 55 12.91 3.37 3.38
N TYR A 56 13.95 3.71 2.64
CA TYR A 56 15.33 3.60 3.09
C TYR A 56 16.11 4.83 2.62
N HIS A 57 17.14 5.17 3.38
CA HIS A 57 18.10 6.24 3.09
C HIS A 57 19.46 5.86 3.73
N PRO A 58 20.59 6.41 3.28
CA PRO A 58 21.87 6.28 3.98
C PRO A 58 21.83 7.14 5.24
N SER A 59 22.19 6.59 6.39
CA SER A 59 21.96 7.24 7.69
C SER A 59 23.11 8.16 8.10
N GLU A 60 22.86 9.47 7.99
CA GLU A 60 23.37 10.57 8.84
C GLU A 60 22.32 11.71 8.92
N LEU A 61 21.40 11.79 7.96
CA LEU A 61 20.27 12.72 7.91
C LEU A 61 18.98 12.18 8.59
N ALA A 62 19.04 10.97 9.15
CA ALA A 62 17.93 10.22 9.73
C ALA A 62 17.45 10.74 11.10
N THR A 63 17.90 11.93 11.49
CA THR A 63 17.55 12.57 12.76
C THR A 63 16.11 13.06 12.69
N ALA A 64 15.20 12.09 12.81
CA ALA A 64 13.75 12.02 13.03
C ALA A 64 12.94 13.29 13.40
N SER A 65 13.26 14.48 12.88
CA SER A 65 12.61 15.74 13.26
C SER A 65 11.92 16.47 12.11
N ASN A 66 12.08 16.01 10.85
CA ASN A 66 11.54 16.69 9.68
C ASN A 66 11.00 15.74 8.60
N MET A 67 10.71 14.48 8.94
CA MET A 67 10.21 13.52 7.96
C MET A 67 8.76 13.85 7.60
N LYS A 68 8.42 13.84 6.31
CA LYS A 68 7.08 14.22 5.86
C LYS A 68 6.55 13.22 4.86
N ILE A 69 5.32 12.77 5.06
CA ILE A 69 4.69 11.86 4.13
C ILE A 69 3.75 12.66 3.25
N SER A 70 3.83 12.39 1.96
CA SER A 70 2.94 12.97 0.97
C SER A 70 2.60 11.93 -0.10
N TRP A 71 1.38 12.00 -0.62
CA TRP A 71 0.88 11.03 -1.58
C TRP A 71 0.32 11.71 -2.83
N ARG A 72 0.59 11.10 -3.99
CA ARG A 72 0.12 11.51 -5.31
C ARG A 72 -0.71 10.41 -5.94
N ARG A 73 -1.64 10.80 -6.81
CA ARG A 73 -2.50 9.91 -7.59
C ARG A 73 -2.28 10.12 -9.09
N GLY A 74 -2.31 9.04 -9.86
CA GLY A 74 -2.26 9.04 -11.32
C GLY A 74 -0.85 9.19 -11.89
N HIS A 75 -0.14 10.27 -11.53
CA HIS A 75 1.18 10.59 -12.08
C HIS A 75 2.24 10.76 -10.99
N PHE A 76 3.46 10.28 -11.25
CA PHE A 76 4.59 10.43 -10.33
C PHE A 76 4.88 11.90 -10.01
N HIS A 77 4.75 12.80 -10.99
CA HIS A 77 4.86 14.26 -10.83
C HIS A 77 3.51 14.99 -10.65
N GLY A 78 2.43 14.25 -10.37
CA GLY A 78 1.09 14.81 -10.20
C GLY A 78 0.90 15.63 -8.93
N GLN A 79 -0.31 16.16 -8.78
CA GLN A 79 -0.69 16.87 -7.57
C GLN A 79 -0.76 15.92 -6.37
N PHE A 80 -0.44 16.47 -5.20
CA PHE A 80 -0.57 15.75 -3.95
C PHE A 80 -2.02 15.76 -3.48
N PHE A 81 -2.56 14.59 -3.14
CA PHE A 81 -3.88 14.49 -2.54
C PHE A 81 -3.83 14.39 -1.01
N TYR A 82 -2.65 14.07 -0.45
CA TYR A 82 -2.41 14.01 0.98
C TYR A 82 -1.00 14.50 1.30
N ARG A 83 -0.85 15.27 2.38
CA ARG A 83 0.44 15.69 2.97
C ARG A 83 0.32 15.75 4.49
N THR A 84 1.37 15.34 5.21
CA THR A 84 1.45 15.51 6.66
C THR A 84 1.93 16.91 7.06
N ARG A 85 2.79 17.54 6.25
CA ARG A 85 3.40 18.86 6.56
C ARG A 85 3.54 19.74 5.30
N PRO A 86 2.87 20.91 5.24
CA PRO A 86 1.70 21.26 6.06
C PRO A 86 0.56 20.24 5.82
N PRO A 87 -0.30 19.96 6.82
CA PRO A 87 -1.41 19.04 6.66
C PRO A 87 -2.35 19.46 5.54
N SER A 88 -2.62 18.57 4.59
CA SER A 88 -3.58 18.85 3.52
C SER A 88 -4.20 17.55 3.01
N ILE A 89 -5.51 17.55 2.81
CA ILE A 89 -6.26 16.45 2.21
C ILE A 89 -7.09 17.03 1.05
N HIS A 90 -6.97 16.44 -0.12
CA HIS A 90 -7.78 16.81 -1.28
C HIS A 90 -9.25 16.45 -1.03
N LYS A 91 -10.18 17.30 -1.48
CA LYS A 91 -11.62 17.18 -1.20
C LYS A 91 -12.21 15.80 -1.55
N ASP A 92 -11.75 15.18 -2.63
CA ASP A 92 -12.20 13.84 -3.06
C ASP A 92 -11.91 12.75 -2.01
N TYR A 93 -10.97 13.01 -1.10
CA TYR A 93 -10.52 12.09 -0.06
C TYR A 93 -10.92 12.52 1.37
N ALA A 94 -11.75 13.57 1.50
CA ALA A 94 -12.18 14.08 2.78
C ALA A 94 -12.84 12.97 3.63
N ASN A 95 -12.36 12.79 4.85
CA ASN A 95 -12.82 11.76 5.81
C ASN A 95 -12.65 10.30 5.34
N ARG A 96 -11.88 10.04 4.27
CA ARG A 96 -11.64 8.69 3.72
C ARG A 96 -10.21 8.18 3.96
N LEU A 97 -9.31 9.01 4.47
CA LEU A 97 -7.89 8.66 4.64
C LEU A 97 -7.53 8.40 6.09
N PHE A 98 -6.69 7.38 6.30
CA PHE A 98 -6.00 7.14 7.56
C PHE A 98 -4.54 6.76 7.28
N LEU A 99 -3.60 7.50 7.87
CA LEU A 99 -2.17 7.16 7.78
C LEU A 99 -1.74 6.42 9.04
N ASN A 100 -1.30 5.17 8.88
CA ASN A 100 -0.60 4.44 9.92
C ASN A 100 0.90 4.64 9.71
N TRP A 101 1.45 5.64 10.38
CA TRP A 101 2.88 5.92 10.43
C TRP A 101 3.17 6.96 11.50
N THR A 102 4.23 6.72 12.27
CA THR A 102 4.77 7.68 13.24
C THR A 102 6.18 8.08 12.82
N GLU A 103 6.56 9.33 13.07
CA GLU A 103 7.90 9.83 12.79
C GLU A 103 8.97 8.96 13.45
N GLY A 104 10.03 8.63 12.70
CA GLY A 104 11.06 7.67 13.08
C GLY A 104 10.80 6.22 12.62
N GLN A 105 9.57 5.86 12.25
CA GLN A 105 9.31 4.56 11.61
C GLN A 105 9.73 4.56 10.14
N LYS A 106 10.27 3.44 9.65
CA LYS A 106 10.68 3.26 8.24
C LYS A 106 9.59 2.68 7.34
N SER A 107 8.43 2.38 7.89
CA SER A 107 7.33 1.73 7.19
C SER A 107 5.99 2.10 7.79
N GLY A 108 4.94 1.96 7.00
CA GLY A 108 3.57 2.22 7.40
C GLY A 108 2.61 1.91 6.26
N PHE A 109 1.39 2.41 6.35
CA PHE A 109 0.43 2.34 5.25
C PHE A 109 -0.49 3.56 5.21
N LEU A 110 -0.96 3.89 4.02
CA LEU A 110 -2.11 4.78 3.84
C LEU A 110 -3.36 3.93 3.56
N ARG A 111 -4.37 4.04 4.41
CA ARG A 111 -5.69 3.46 4.16
C ARG A 111 -6.57 4.45 3.43
N ILE A 112 -7.24 4.00 2.37
CA ILE A 112 -8.32 4.71 1.68
C ILE A 112 -9.60 3.91 1.89
N SER A 113 -10.58 4.50 2.58
CA SER A 113 -11.87 3.91 2.92
C SER A 113 -12.98 4.38 1.95
N ASN A 114 -14.09 3.66 1.92
CA ASN A 114 -15.23 3.92 1.04
C ASN A 114 -14.77 4.14 -0.41
N LEU A 115 -14.12 3.11 -0.96
CA LEU A 115 -13.52 3.17 -2.30
C LEU A 115 -14.57 3.44 -3.37
N GLN A 116 -14.26 4.39 -4.23
CA GLN A 116 -15.06 4.80 -5.38
C GLN A 116 -14.37 4.38 -6.67
N LYS A 117 -15.09 4.44 -7.80
CA LYS A 117 -14.54 4.04 -9.10
C LYS A 117 -13.31 4.86 -9.49
N GLU A 118 -13.28 6.13 -9.10
CA GLU A 118 -12.22 7.10 -9.34
C GLU A 118 -10.96 6.82 -8.50
N ASP A 119 -11.06 5.99 -7.46
CA ASP A 119 -9.91 5.55 -6.68
C ASP A 119 -9.12 4.43 -7.35
N GLN A 120 -9.62 3.85 -8.45
CA GLN A 120 -8.84 2.92 -9.27
C GLN A 120 -7.75 3.70 -10.02
N SER A 121 -6.55 3.77 -9.42
CA SER A 121 -5.46 4.59 -9.93
C SER A 121 -4.09 4.06 -9.50
N VAL A 122 -3.04 4.76 -9.92
CA VAL A 122 -1.68 4.55 -9.47
C VAL A 122 -1.36 5.54 -8.35
N TYR A 123 -0.76 5.05 -7.26
CA TYR A 123 -0.49 5.85 -6.06
C TYR A 123 1.00 5.90 -5.77
N PHE A 124 1.52 7.10 -5.51
CA PHE A 124 2.94 7.32 -5.22
C PHE A 124 3.10 7.92 -3.83
N CYS A 125 3.81 7.21 -2.96
CA CYS A 125 4.26 7.73 -1.67
C CYS A 125 5.58 8.47 -1.83
N ARG A 126 5.71 9.60 -1.14
CA ARG A 126 6.94 10.38 -1.02
C ARG A 126 7.18 10.68 0.46
N VAL A 127 8.38 10.35 0.91
CA VAL A 127 8.91 10.60 2.26
C VAL A 127 9.94 11.72 2.20
#